data_AF-A0A5C5W5I1-F1
#
_entry.id   AF-A0A5C5W5I1-F1
#
_cell.length_a   1.000
_cell.length_b   1.000
_cell.length_c   1.000
_cell.angle_alpha   90.00
_cell.angle_beta   90.00
_cell.angle_gamma   90.00
#
_symmetry.space_group_name_H-M   'P 1'
#
loop_
_entity.id
_entity.type
_entity.pdbx_description
1 polymer ?
#
loop_
_entity_poly.entity_id
_entity_poly.type
_entity_poly.pdbx_seq_one_letter_code
_entity_poly.pdbx_strand_id
1 'polypeptide(L)'
;MDIDLNELPIPDWNLVCPTCGYPLRGLPEHRCPECGTRFSVPELLRSWTCVRPPRYTGGELPVPNFGLCCASCCGALAGATAPLCPQCQAPFDLRAGRPRAEWFAVEPWMCFGLALPMVEALLDREYIPCVVRENRSFADIYIGSPTLSVQVFVHRDFYFDVLWLNRHESDEIARRRAESDRPWKCPACGEICPRHFDICWSCQSARVENADEADTEPRP
;
A
#
# COMPACT_ATOMS: atom_id res chain seq x y z
N MET A 1 -7.33 3.99 10.89
CA MET A 1 -8.50 4.86 11.10
C MET A 1 -9.67 4.01 10.65
N ASP A 2 -10.51 3.59 11.59
CA ASP A 2 -11.69 2.79 11.25
C ASP A 2 -12.77 3.76 10.76
N ILE A 3 -13.17 3.63 9.50
CA ILE A 3 -14.24 4.44 8.92
C ILE A 3 -15.56 3.79 9.34
N ASP A 4 -16.40 4.50 10.08
CA ASP A 4 -17.74 4.01 10.39
C ASP A 4 -18.63 4.15 9.15
N LEU A 5 -18.88 3.02 8.49
CA LEU A 5 -19.72 2.97 7.29
C LEU A 5 -21.20 3.32 7.57
N ASN A 6 -21.61 3.34 8.83
CA ASN A 6 -22.98 3.71 9.23
C ASN A 6 -23.04 5.12 9.84
N GLU A 7 -21.99 5.94 9.64
CA GLU A 7 -21.98 7.32 10.11
C GLU A 7 -23.13 8.14 9.49
N LEU A 8 -23.80 8.90 10.35
CA LEU A 8 -24.87 9.83 10.00
C LEU A 8 -24.53 11.23 10.55
N PRO A 9 -24.70 12.32 9.78
CA PRO A 9 -25.22 12.33 8.40
C PRO A 9 -24.24 11.69 7.41
N ILE A 10 -24.77 11.05 6.36
CA ILE A 10 -23.94 10.31 5.39
C ILE A 10 -22.88 11.24 4.78
N PRO A 11 -21.57 10.93 4.89
CA PRO A 11 -20.52 11.74 4.29
C PRO A 11 -20.63 11.83 2.76
N ASP A 12 -19.92 12.78 2.14
CA ASP A 12 -19.88 12.91 0.68
C ASP A 12 -18.96 11.84 0.06
N TRP A 13 -19.40 10.59 0.10
CA TRP A 13 -18.77 9.44 -0.56
C TRP A 13 -19.15 9.34 -2.05
N ASN A 14 -19.78 10.39 -2.61
CA ASN A 14 -20.33 10.41 -3.96
C ASN A 14 -21.27 9.22 -4.25
N LEU A 15 -21.98 8.74 -3.22
CA LEU A 15 -22.97 7.67 -3.34
C LEU A 15 -24.27 8.21 -3.92
N VAL A 16 -24.90 7.41 -4.78
CA VAL A 16 -26.21 7.71 -5.37
C VAL A 16 -27.19 6.58 -5.08
N CYS A 17 -28.48 6.91 -4.95
CA CYS A 17 -29.52 5.91 -4.77
C CYS A 17 -29.58 4.97 -5.99
N PRO A 18 -29.55 3.63 -5.80
CA PRO A 18 -29.58 2.68 -6.91
C PRO A 18 -30.92 2.67 -7.68
N THR A 19 -32.00 3.21 -7.09
CA THR A 19 -33.33 3.26 -7.71
C THR A 19 -33.54 4.53 -8.53
N CYS A 20 -33.25 5.71 -7.96
CA CYS A 20 -33.60 7.00 -8.56
C CYS A 20 -32.40 7.90 -8.87
N GLY A 21 -31.18 7.51 -8.50
CA GLY A 21 -29.96 8.30 -8.74
C GLY A 21 -29.76 9.50 -7.79
N TYR A 22 -30.62 9.69 -6.78
CA TYR A 22 -30.50 10.80 -5.84
C TYR A 22 -29.17 10.74 -5.04
N PRO A 23 -28.42 11.85 -4.91
CA PRO A 23 -27.16 11.87 -4.16
C PRO A 23 -27.42 11.65 -2.66
N LEU A 24 -26.79 10.63 -2.08
CA LEU A 24 -27.07 10.18 -0.71
C LEU A 24 -26.33 10.99 0.37
N ARG A 25 -25.51 11.97 -0.01
CA ARG A 25 -24.75 12.81 0.93
C ARG A 25 -25.67 13.65 1.82
N GLY A 26 -25.30 13.77 3.10
CA GLY A 26 -25.97 14.61 4.09
C GLY A 26 -27.29 14.06 4.63
N LEU A 27 -27.70 12.84 4.26
CA LEU A 27 -28.95 12.27 4.73
C LEU A 27 -28.85 11.87 6.22
N PRO A 28 -29.90 12.13 7.04
CA PRO A 28 -29.92 11.79 8.46
C PRO A 28 -30.32 10.33 8.73
N GLU A 29 -30.70 9.58 7.69
CA GLU A 29 -31.05 8.17 7.75
C GLU A 29 -30.66 7.45 6.46
N HIS A 30 -30.48 6.13 6.51
CA HIS A 30 -30.18 5.30 5.34
C HIS A 30 -31.43 5.00 4.50
N ARG A 31 -32.12 6.07 4.08
CA ARG A 31 -33.32 6.03 3.24
C ARG A 31 -33.28 7.17 2.23
N CYS A 32 -33.55 6.86 0.97
CA CYS A 32 -33.64 7.88 -0.06
C CYS A 32 -34.90 8.75 0.15
N PRO A 33 -34.79 10.09 0.18
CA PRO A 33 -35.94 10.97 0.36
C PRO A 33 -36.87 11.02 -0.86
N GLU A 34 -36.35 10.75 -2.06
CA GLU A 34 -37.13 10.81 -3.31
C GLU A 34 -38.01 9.57 -3.51
N CYS A 35 -37.46 8.37 -3.32
CA CYS A 35 -38.16 7.12 -3.65
C CYS A 35 -38.46 6.23 -2.44
N GLY A 36 -37.99 6.61 -1.25
CA GLY A 36 -38.21 5.84 -0.01
C GLY A 36 -37.41 4.54 0.10
N THR A 37 -36.58 4.19 -0.90
CA THR A 37 -35.73 2.99 -0.89
C THR A 37 -34.78 3.03 0.30
N ARG A 38 -34.83 1.99 1.15
CA ARG A 38 -33.81 1.73 2.17
C ARG A 38 -32.56 1.19 1.49
N PHE A 39 -31.40 1.59 1.97
CA PHE A 39 -30.13 1.09 1.47
C PHE A 39 -29.18 0.81 2.64
N SER A 40 -28.18 -0.01 2.38
CA SER A 40 -27.05 -0.24 3.28
C SER A 40 -25.81 0.37 2.62
N VAL A 41 -25.08 1.24 3.33
CA VAL A 41 -23.85 1.84 2.79
C VAL A 41 -22.84 0.77 2.36
N PRO A 42 -22.53 -0.27 3.17
CA PRO A 42 -21.65 -1.36 2.76
C PRO A 42 -22.05 -2.03 1.43
N GLU A 43 -23.35 -2.12 1.13
CA GLU A 43 -23.84 -2.73 -0.11
C GLU A 43 -23.70 -1.80 -1.32
N LEU A 44 -23.66 -0.48 -1.10
CA LEU A 44 -23.47 0.53 -2.13
C LEU A 44 -21.99 0.82 -2.42
N LEU A 45 -21.13 0.59 -1.44
CA LEU A 45 -19.68 0.75 -1.61
C LEU A 45 -19.14 -0.29 -2.59
N ARG A 46 -18.77 0.21 -3.77
CA ARG A 46 -17.99 -0.50 -4.76
C ARG A 46 -16.50 -0.27 -4.46
N SER A 47 -15.62 -1.15 -4.95
CA SER A 47 -14.16 -0.99 -4.85
C SER A 47 -13.65 0.32 -5.45
N TRP A 48 -14.40 0.98 -6.33
CA TRP A 48 -14.08 2.29 -6.92
C TRP A 48 -14.65 3.50 -6.16
N THR A 49 -15.32 3.30 -5.03
CA THR A 49 -15.98 4.40 -4.31
C THR A 49 -14.96 5.16 -3.47
N CYS A 50 -14.93 6.49 -3.60
CA CYS A 50 -14.04 7.34 -2.83
C CYS A 50 -14.57 7.55 -1.42
N VAL A 51 -14.17 6.68 -0.48
CA VAL A 51 -14.62 6.73 0.92
C VAL A 51 -13.85 7.77 1.73
N ARG A 52 -12.65 8.15 1.29
CA ARG A 52 -11.80 9.16 1.93
C ARG A 52 -11.07 10.03 0.92
N PRO A 53 -10.64 11.25 1.25
CA PRO A 53 -9.70 11.99 0.43
C PRO A 53 -8.31 11.29 0.39
N PRO A 54 -7.48 11.59 -0.63
CA PRO A 54 -6.10 11.11 -0.66
C PRO A 54 -5.29 11.68 0.50
N ARG A 55 -4.41 10.87 1.09
CA ARG A 55 -3.54 11.28 2.20
C ARG A 55 -2.37 12.10 1.69
N TYR A 56 -1.93 11.84 0.46
CA TYR A 56 -0.79 12.50 -0.15
C TYR A 56 -1.17 13.13 -1.50
N THR A 57 -0.80 14.39 -1.66
CA THR A 57 -1.05 15.21 -2.84
C THR A 57 0.18 15.39 -3.72
N GLY A 58 1.37 15.05 -3.20
CA GLY A 58 2.68 15.32 -3.79
C GLY A 58 3.22 16.71 -3.47
N GLY A 59 2.57 17.45 -2.56
CA GLY A 59 3.03 18.76 -2.08
C GLY A 59 3.59 18.73 -0.66
N GLU A 60 3.65 17.54 -0.04
CA GLU A 60 4.06 17.38 1.35
C GLU A 60 5.58 17.61 1.52
N LEU A 61 5.94 18.31 2.58
CA LEU A 61 7.33 18.54 3.00
C LEU A 61 7.45 18.24 4.52
N PRO A 62 8.48 17.50 4.98
CA PRO A 62 9.47 16.79 4.16
C PRO A 62 8.82 15.71 3.27
N VAL A 63 9.36 15.51 2.07
CA VAL A 63 8.80 14.59 1.07
C VAL A 63 8.77 13.16 1.66
N PRO A 64 7.59 12.50 1.75
CA PRO A 64 7.51 11.10 2.15
C PRO A 64 8.29 10.19 1.18
N ASN A 65 8.66 8.99 1.64
CA ASN A 65 9.31 8.03 0.76
C ASN A 65 8.32 7.42 -0.25
N PHE A 66 8.16 8.08 -1.39
CA PHE A 66 7.38 7.59 -2.53
C PHE A 66 8.18 6.65 -3.45
N GLY A 67 9.44 6.34 -3.14
CA GLY A 67 10.34 5.62 -4.04
C GLY A 67 10.67 6.38 -5.34
N LEU A 68 10.47 7.70 -5.37
CA LEU A 68 10.77 8.56 -6.50
C LEU A 68 12.22 9.08 -6.44
N CYS A 69 12.85 9.21 -7.60
CA CYS A 69 14.22 9.68 -7.75
C CYS A 69 14.28 10.98 -8.57
N CYS A 70 15.31 11.78 -8.33
CA CYS A 70 15.61 12.99 -9.09
C CYS A 70 15.95 12.64 -10.55
N ALA A 71 15.32 13.33 -11.50
CA ALA A 71 15.59 13.13 -12.93
C ALA A 71 17.03 13.51 -13.34
N SER A 72 17.72 14.36 -12.57
CA SER A 72 19.06 14.85 -12.90
C SER A 72 20.19 13.98 -12.35
N CYS A 73 20.11 13.55 -11.09
CA CYS A 73 21.18 12.78 -10.43
C CYS A 73 20.78 11.37 -9.99
N CYS A 74 19.53 10.96 -10.23
CA CYS A 74 18.95 9.70 -9.75
C CYS A 74 18.91 9.53 -8.22
N GLY A 75 19.20 10.60 -7.46
CA GLY A 75 19.11 10.61 -5.99
C GLY A 75 17.68 10.48 -5.48
N ALA A 76 17.48 9.81 -4.36
CA ALA A 76 16.17 9.71 -3.71
C ALA A 76 15.63 11.10 -3.34
N LEU A 77 14.33 11.33 -3.60
CA LEU A 77 13.66 12.58 -3.23
C LEU A 77 13.07 12.54 -1.82
N ALA A 78 13.02 11.36 -1.19
CA ALA A 78 12.54 11.19 0.18
C ALA A 78 13.33 12.08 1.16
N GLY A 79 12.62 12.75 2.07
CA GLY A 79 13.19 13.64 3.08
C GLY A 79 13.51 15.06 2.58
N ALA A 80 13.32 15.37 1.30
CA ALA A 80 13.53 16.73 0.80
C ALA A 80 12.62 17.73 1.53
N THR A 81 13.19 18.81 2.08
CA THR A 81 12.48 19.85 2.84
C THR A 81 12.07 21.05 1.98
N ALA A 82 12.43 21.04 0.71
CA ALA A 82 12.10 22.04 -0.31
C ALA A 82 11.88 21.31 -1.66
N PRO A 83 11.28 21.94 -2.68
CA PRO A 83 11.13 21.37 -4.03
C PRO A 83 12.45 21.33 -4.82
N LEU A 84 13.55 20.99 -4.13
CA LEU A 84 14.92 20.90 -4.64
C LEU A 84 15.48 19.54 -4.22
N CYS A 85 16.14 18.85 -5.15
CA CYS A 85 16.75 17.56 -4.84
C CYS A 85 17.78 17.70 -3.70
N PRO A 86 17.72 16.87 -2.65
CA PRO A 86 18.64 16.98 -1.52
C PRO A 86 20.11 16.71 -1.91
N GLN A 87 20.35 16.01 -3.03
CA GLN A 87 21.70 15.68 -3.49
C GLN A 87 22.28 16.68 -4.48
N CYS A 88 21.54 17.08 -5.52
CA CYS A 88 22.06 17.94 -6.60
C CYS A 88 21.41 19.33 -6.67
N GLN A 89 20.46 19.63 -5.79
CA GLN A 89 19.71 20.90 -5.74
C GLN A 89 18.89 21.23 -7.01
N ALA A 90 18.76 20.29 -7.95
CA ALA A 90 17.88 20.47 -9.12
C ALA A 90 16.41 20.62 -8.67
N PRO A 91 15.65 21.56 -9.24
CA PRO A 91 14.24 21.70 -8.93
C PRO A 91 13.46 20.48 -9.41
N PHE A 92 12.44 20.09 -8.65
CA PHE A 92 11.50 19.05 -9.07
C PHE A 92 10.07 19.46 -8.72
N ASP A 93 9.11 18.93 -9.49
CA ASP A 93 7.70 18.99 -9.16
C ASP A 93 7.14 17.56 -9.18
N LEU A 94 6.80 17.03 -8.01
CA LEU A 94 6.23 15.69 -7.91
C LEU A 94 4.89 15.61 -8.64
N ARG A 95 4.09 16.69 -8.61
CA ARG A 95 2.76 16.72 -9.20
C ARG A 95 2.81 16.62 -10.73
N ALA A 96 3.90 17.09 -11.34
CA ALA A 96 4.15 16.90 -12.78
C ALA A 96 4.25 15.41 -13.18
N GLY A 97 4.61 14.53 -12.24
CA GLY A 97 4.63 13.08 -12.43
C GLY A 97 3.27 12.38 -12.29
N ARG A 98 2.20 13.11 -11.93
CA ARG A 98 0.86 12.51 -11.78
C ARG A 98 0.33 12.01 -13.13
N PRO A 99 -0.28 10.81 -13.20
CA PRO A 99 -0.94 10.33 -14.40
C PRO A 99 -2.00 11.31 -14.91
N ARG A 100 -2.08 11.47 -16.24
CA ARG A 100 -3.06 12.37 -16.88
C ARG A 100 -4.46 11.78 -16.91
N ALA A 101 -4.56 10.45 -17.10
CA ALA A 101 -5.83 9.74 -17.10
C ALA A 101 -6.48 9.76 -15.72
N GLU A 102 -7.80 9.79 -15.65
CA GLU A 102 -8.56 9.72 -14.40
C GLU A 102 -8.27 8.42 -13.64
N TRP A 103 -8.15 7.31 -14.37
CA TRP A 103 -7.77 6.00 -13.86
C TRP A 103 -6.44 5.60 -14.49
N PHE A 104 -5.47 5.21 -13.68
CA PHE A 104 -4.16 4.77 -14.15
C PHE A 104 -3.89 3.33 -13.72
N ALA A 105 -3.17 2.58 -14.56
CA ALA A 105 -2.74 1.24 -14.22
C ALA A 105 -1.60 1.28 -13.22
N VAL A 106 -1.65 0.42 -12.19
CA VAL A 106 -0.54 0.20 -11.27
C VAL A 106 0.52 -0.61 -12.02
N GLU A 107 1.59 0.07 -12.41
CA GLU A 107 2.70 -0.52 -13.16
C GLU A 107 3.65 -1.31 -12.24
N PRO A 108 4.36 -2.34 -12.75
CA PRO A 108 5.24 -3.18 -11.93
C PRO A 108 6.29 -2.43 -11.10
N TRP A 109 6.81 -1.32 -11.62
CA TRP A 109 7.79 -0.50 -10.90
C TRP A 109 7.19 0.22 -9.68
N MET A 110 5.88 0.49 -9.69
CA MET A 110 5.17 1.09 -8.55
C MET A 110 4.90 0.07 -7.44
N CYS A 111 5.01 -1.23 -7.74
CA CYS A 111 4.80 -2.28 -6.76
C CYS A 111 6.02 -2.52 -5.87
N PHE A 112 7.21 -1.99 -6.20
CA PHE A 112 8.43 -2.16 -5.40
C PHE A 112 8.72 -3.63 -5.01
N GLY A 113 8.48 -4.56 -5.93
CA GLY A 113 8.68 -6.01 -5.71
C GLY A 113 7.51 -6.74 -5.02
N LEU A 114 6.43 -6.03 -4.66
CA LEU A 114 5.20 -6.63 -4.16
C LEU A 114 4.44 -7.33 -5.28
N ALA A 115 3.84 -8.48 -4.98
CA ALA A 115 2.93 -9.16 -5.90
C ALA A 115 1.60 -8.37 -6.01
N LEU A 116 0.99 -8.36 -7.20
CA LEU A 116 -0.26 -7.61 -7.44
C LEU A 116 -1.41 -7.97 -6.49
N PRO A 117 -1.67 -9.25 -6.11
CA PRO A 117 -2.71 -9.56 -5.12
C PRO A 117 -2.45 -8.94 -3.74
N MET A 118 -1.18 -8.77 -3.38
CA MET A 118 -0.82 -8.08 -2.13
C MET A 118 -1.05 -6.57 -2.26
N VAL A 119 -0.73 -5.97 -3.41
CA VAL A 119 -1.07 -4.57 -3.68
C VAL A 119 -2.58 -4.35 -3.60
N GLU A 120 -3.39 -5.20 -4.25
CA GLU A 120 -4.85 -5.15 -4.16
C GLU A 120 -5.34 -5.19 -2.71
N ALA A 121 -4.85 -6.14 -1.90
CA ALA A 121 -5.19 -6.24 -0.49
C ALA A 121 -4.80 -4.98 0.32
N LEU A 122 -3.67 -4.34 -0.01
CA LEU A 122 -3.27 -3.08 0.63
C LEU A 122 -4.20 -1.93 0.26
N LEU A 123 -4.60 -1.81 -1.01
CA LEU A 123 -5.52 -0.78 -1.48
C LEU A 123 -6.89 -0.93 -0.81
N ASP A 124 -7.40 -2.15 -0.71
CA ASP A 124 -8.66 -2.45 -0.02
C ASP A 124 -8.58 -2.08 1.47
N ARG A 125 -7.51 -2.49 2.16
CA ARG A 125 -7.27 -2.16 3.57
C ARG A 125 -7.24 -0.65 3.84
N GLU A 126 -6.68 0.14 2.94
CA GLU A 126 -6.58 1.61 3.07
C GLU A 126 -7.75 2.36 2.40
N TYR A 127 -8.79 1.65 1.97
CA TYR A 127 -9.97 2.19 1.27
C TYR A 127 -9.59 3.07 0.06
N ILE A 128 -8.57 2.66 -0.71
CA ILE A 128 -8.15 3.34 -1.92
C ILE A 128 -8.98 2.82 -3.11
N PRO A 129 -9.70 3.70 -3.84
CA PRO A 129 -10.51 3.31 -4.97
C PRO A 129 -9.71 2.57 -6.05
N CYS A 130 -10.06 1.31 -6.30
CA CYS A 130 -9.44 0.51 -7.34
C CYS A 130 -10.43 -0.31 -8.18
N VAL A 131 -10.04 -0.57 -9.42
CA VAL A 131 -10.76 -1.44 -10.37
C VAL A 131 -9.78 -2.51 -10.84
N VAL A 132 -10.11 -3.76 -10.61
CA VAL A 132 -9.34 -4.90 -11.12
C VAL A 132 -9.94 -5.33 -12.45
N ARG A 133 -9.10 -5.38 -13.49
CA ARG A 133 -9.49 -5.87 -14.82
C ARG A 133 -8.71 -7.13 -15.14
N GLU A 134 -9.44 -8.19 -15.46
CA GLU A 134 -8.88 -9.36 -16.11
C GLU A 134 -8.70 -9.06 -17.59
N ASN A 135 -7.47 -8.83 -18.03
CA ASN A 135 -7.16 -8.86 -19.45
C ASN A 135 -6.98 -10.33 -19.85
N ARG A 136 -8.05 -10.91 -20.40
CA ARG A 136 -7.93 -12.14 -21.18
C ARG A 136 -7.34 -11.75 -22.52
N SER A 137 -6.07 -12.07 -22.73
CA SER A 137 -5.48 -11.92 -24.06
C SER A 137 -6.16 -12.92 -25.00
N PHE A 138 -6.40 -12.51 -26.24
CA PHE A 138 -6.88 -13.43 -27.28
C PHE A 138 -5.92 -14.63 -27.41
N ALA A 139 -4.62 -14.43 -27.17
CA ALA A 139 -3.64 -15.50 -27.15
C ALA A 139 -3.88 -16.54 -26.04
N ASP A 140 -4.41 -16.15 -24.88
CA ASP A 140 -4.69 -17.08 -23.77
C ASP A 140 -5.80 -18.07 -24.15
N ILE A 141 -6.75 -17.63 -24.98
CA ILE A 141 -7.86 -18.46 -25.46
C ILE A 141 -7.36 -19.56 -26.41
N TYR A 142 -6.35 -19.28 -27.23
CA TYR A 142 -5.91 -20.21 -28.28
C TYR A 142 -4.62 -20.97 -27.97
N ILE A 143 -3.72 -20.41 -27.16
CA ILE A 143 -2.39 -20.99 -26.89
C ILE A 143 -2.39 -21.77 -25.56
N GLY A 144 -3.43 -21.62 -24.73
CA GLY A 144 -3.51 -22.29 -23.43
C GLY A 144 -2.46 -21.79 -22.44
N SER A 145 -1.92 -20.58 -22.65
CA SER A 145 -1.10 -19.91 -21.63
C SER A 145 -2.03 -19.43 -20.51
N PRO A 146 -1.87 -19.90 -19.27
CA PRO A 146 -2.75 -19.55 -18.17
C PRO A 146 -2.40 -18.20 -17.53
N THR A 147 -1.57 -17.37 -18.18
CA THR A 147 -1.15 -16.07 -17.65
C THR A 147 -2.26 -15.05 -17.86
N LEU A 148 -3.37 -15.20 -17.13
CA LEU A 148 -4.34 -14.13 -16.97
C LEU A 148 -3.60 -12.90 -16.45
N SER A 149 -3.44 -11.90 -17.32
CA SER A 149 -2.87 -10.62 -16.91
C SER A 149 -3.93 -9.85 -16.14
N VAL A 150 -3.81 -9.87 -14.82
CA VAL A 150 -4.63 -9.02 -13.94
C VAL A 150 -4.00 -7.65 -13.90
N GLN A 151 -4.78 -6.60 -14.18
CA GLN A 151 -4.33 -5.22 -14.09
C GLN A 151 -5.19 -4.47 -13.08
N VAL A 152 -4.52 -3.80 -12.14
CA VAL A 152 -5.17 -2.95 -11.12
C VAL A 152 -5.13 -1.52 -11.60
N PHE A 153 -6.29 -0.87 -11.63
CA PHE A 153 -6.44 0.56 -11.95
C PHE A 153 -6.81 1.32 -10.68
N VAL A 154 -6.22 2.49 -10.48
CA VAL A 154 -6.49 3.37 -9.33
C VAL A 154 -6.84 4.78 -9.82
N HIS A 155 -7.73 5.46 -9.09
CA HIS A 155 -8.06 6.85 -9.40
C HIS A 155 -6.84 7.76 -9.19
N ARG A 156 -6.57 8.68 -10.13
CA ARG A 156 -5.34 9.50 -10.19
C ARG A 156 -5.06 10.33 -8.95
N ASP A 157 -6.10 10.68 -8.20
CA ASP A 157 -5.96 11.49 -6.98
C ASP A 157 -5.25 10.71 -5.86
N PHE A 158 -5.25 9.38 -5.92
CA PHE A 158 -4.56 8.49 -4.98
C PHE A 158 -3.17 8.06 -5.47
N TYR A 159 -2.64 8.69 -6.52
CA TYR A 159 -1.34 8.32 -7.10
C TYR A 159 -0.21 8.25 -6.04
N PHE A 160 -0.11 9.25 -5.18
CA PHE A 160 0.93 9.28 -4.15
C PHE A 160 0.63 8.37 -2.96
N ASP A 161 -0.65 8.14 -2.63
CA ASP A 161 -1.05 7.12 -1.65
C ASP A 161 -0.58 5.72 -2.08
N VAL A 162 -0.76 5.35 -3.35
CA VAL A 162 -0.29 4.06 -3.89
C VAL A 162 1.23 3.93 -3.80
N LEU A 163 1.97 4.96 -4.26
CA LEU A 163 3.44 4.95 -4.21
C LEU A 163 3.95 4.81 -2.77
N TRP A 164 3.39 5.60 -1.85
CA TRP A 164 3.78 5.54 -0.44
C TRP A 164 3.44 4.18 0.17
N LEU A 165 2.23 3.68 -0.04
CA LEU A 165 1.75 2.44 0.56
C LEU A 165 2.57 1.23 0.11
N ASN A 166 2.80 1.12 -1.20
CA ASN A 166 3.61 0.04 -1.75
C ASN A 166 5.07 0.14 -1.30
N ARG A 167 5.63 1.35 -1.26
CA ARG A 167 7.01 1.54 -0.79
C ARG A 167 7.15 1.19 0.69
N HIS A 168 6.22 1.66 1.52
CA HIS A 168 6.21 1.40 2.96
C HIS A 168 6.09 -0.09 3.26
N GLU A 169 5.17 -0.81 2.61
CA GLU A 169 5.01 -2.25 2.82
C GLU A 169 6.24 -3.03 2.32
N SER A 170 6.83 -2.64 1.18
CA SER A 170 8.08 -3.24 0.68
C SER A 170 9.23 -3.06 1.67
N ASP A 171 9.39 -1.85 2.23
CA ASP A 171 10.40 -1.56 3.25
C ASP A 171 10.13 -2.34 4.56
N GLU A 172 8.87 -2.49 4.98
CA GLU A 172 8.47 -3.35 6.11
C GLU A 172 8.83 -4.82 5.89
N ILE A 173 8.49 -5.39 4.73
CA ILE A 173 8.85 -6.77 4.39
C ILE A 173 10.36 -6.94 4.35
N ALA A 174 11.09 -5.99 3.75
CA ALA A 174 12.55 -6.01 3.72
C ALA A 174 13.14 -5.96 5.14
N ARG A 175 12.60 -5.11 6.02
CA ARG A 175 13.00 -5.06 7.44
C ARG A 175 12.74 -6.36 8.17
N ARG A 176 11.54 -6.95 8.04
CA ARG A 176 11.19 -8.24 8.66
C ARG A 176 12.06 -9.37 8.16
N ARG A 177 12.43 -9.37 6.87
CA ARG A 177 13.38 -10.34 6.30
C ARG A 177 14.78 -10.14 6.87
N ALA A 178 15.30 -8.91 6.88
CA ALA A 178 16.61 -8.61 7.44
C ALA A 178 16.71 -8.95 8.94
N GLU A 179 15.65 -8.69 9.70
CA GLU A 179 15.54 -9.13 11.10
C GLU A 179 15.46 -10.65 11.21
N SER A 180 14.73 -11.28 10.29
CA SER A 180 14.60 -12.72 10.25
C SER A 180 15.82 -13.46 9.72
N ASP A 181 16.78 -12.76 9.12
CA ASP A 181 18.04 -13.34 8.64
C ASP A 181 19.22 -13.01 9.58
N ARG A 182 18.96 -12.37 10.73
CA ARG A 182 20.01 -12.05 11.71
C ARG A 182 20.75 -13.32 12.13
N PRO A 183 22.06 -13.42 11.89
CA PRO A 183 22.81 -14.59 12.25
C PRO A 183 22.91 -14.71 13.77
N TRP A 184 23.07 -15.94 14.27
CA TRP A 184 23.29 -16.23 15.69
C TRP A 184 24.73 -16.68 15.91
N LYS A 185 25.29 -16.35 17.08
CA LYS A 185 26.64 -16.78 17.46
C LYS A 185 26.56 -18.07 18.27
N CYS A 186 27.29 -19.10 17.86
CA CYS A 186 27.29 -20.37 18.57
C CYS A 186 27.90 -20.22 19.98
N PRO A 187 27.21 -20.65 21.05
CA PRO A 187 27.73 -20.53 22.41
C PRO A 187 28.88 -21.50 22.69
N ALA A 188 28.98 -22.61 21.94
CA ALA A 188 30.01 -23.62 22.15
C ALA A 188 31.36 -23.25 21.51
N CYS A 189 31.35 -22.76 20.27
CA CYS A 189 32.58 -22.47 19.51
C CYS A 189 32.75 -21.00 19.10
N GLY A 190 31.73 -20.16 19.26
CA GLY A 190 31.77 -18.74 18.89
C GLY A 190 31.52 -18.42 17.41
N GLU A 191 31.27 -19.42 16.57
CA GLU A 191 31.03 -19.26 15.12
C GLU A 191 29.72 -18.52 14.82
N ILE A 192 29.69 -17.70 13.77
CA ILE A 192 28.47 -17.00 13.33
C ILE A 192 27.70 -17.91 12.36
N CYS A 193 26.49 -18.30 12.73
CA CYS A 193 25.65 -19.21 11.97
C CYS A 193 24.43 -18.45 11.39
N PRO A 194 24.02 -18.71 10.14
CA PRO A 194 22.78 -18.12 9.61
C PRO A 194 21.56 -18.54 10.42
N ARG A 195 20.55 -17.67 10.52
CA ARG A 195 19.40 -17.90 11.40
C ARG A 195 18.61 -19.17 11.11
N HIS A 196 18.53 -19.57 9.84
CA HIS A 196 17.78 -20.75 9.41
C HIS A 196 18.44 -22.10 9.80
N PHE A 197 19.64 -22.07 10.39
CA PHE A 197 20.26 -23.27 10.96
C PHE A 197 19.94 -23.38 12.45
N ASP A 198 19.40 -24.54 12.84
CA ASP A 198 19.15 -24.90 14.24
C ASP A 198 20.39 -25.50 14.94
N ILE A 199 21.45 -25.79 14.17
CA ILE A 199 22.73 -26.32 14.67
C ILE A 199 23.90 -25.53 14.09
N CYS A 200 24.98 -25.39 14.88
CA CYS A 200 26.19 -24.77 14.39
C CYS A 200 26.82 -25.63 13.29
N TRP A 201 27.03 -25.05 12.11
CA TRP A 201 27.64 -25.76 10.98
C TRP A 201 29.10 -26.22 11.25
N SER A 202 29.79 -25.58 12.19
CA SER A 202 31.18 -25.91 12.57
C SER A 202 31.26 -26.97 13.67
N CYS A 203 30.57 -26.80 14.79
CA CYS A 203 30.69 -27.71 15.96
C CYS A 203 29.45 -28.58 16.21
N GLN A 204 28.41 -28.47 15.38
CA GLN A 204 27.14 -29.21 15.49
C GLN A 204 26.33 -28.97 16.78
N SER A 205 26.74 -28.03 17.64
CA SER A 205 25.97 -27.69 18.84
C SER A 205 24.66 -26.99 18.47
N ALA A 206 23.57 -27.38 19.13
CA ALA A 206 22.25 -26.81 18.90
C ALA A 206 22.21 -25.32 19.25
N ARG A 207 21.36 -24.56 18.54
CA ARG A 207 21.02 -23.20 18.89
C ARG A 207 20.30 -23.21 20.25
N VAL A 208 20.82 -22.46 21.21
CA VAL A 208 20.13 -22.25 22.48
C VAL A 208 19.07 -21.19 22.20
N GLU A 209 17.80 -21.59 22.14
CA GLU A 209 16.72 -20.69 21.75
C GLU A 209 16.40 -19.61 22.79
N ASN A 210 17.05 -19.59 23.96
CA ASN A 210 16.69 -18.68 25.05
C ASN A 210 17.89 -18.25 25.90
N ALA A 211 18.25 -16.98 25.77
CA ALA A 211 18.91 -16.18 26.80
C ALA A 211 18.57 -14.67 26.67
N ASP A 212 18.06 -14.22 25.50
CA ASP A 212 17.79 -12.80 25.25
C ASP A 212 16.44 -12.27 25.81
N GLU A 213 15.55 -13.12 26.34
CA GLU A 213 14.30 -12.68 27.00
C GLU A 213 14.40 -12.51 28.53
N ALA A 214 15.54 -12.84 29.15
CA ALA A 214 15.69 -12.81 30.61
C ALA A 214 16.16 -11.45 31.20
N ASP A 215 16.46 -10.44 30.38
CA ASP A 215 17.03 -9.15 30.83
C ASP A 215 16.00 -7.99 30.90
N THR A 216 14.71 -8.31 31.03
CA THR A 216 13.72 -7.28 31.40
C THR A 216 13.83 -7.04 32.92
N GLU A 217 14.65 -6.07 33.31
CA GLU A 217 14.86 -5.62 34.69
C GLU A 217 13.55 -5.56 35.50
N PRO A 218 13.53 -6.03 36.76
CA PRO A 218 12.43 -5.74 37.67
C PRO A 218 12.39 -4.23 37.94
N ARG A 219 11.35 -3.57 37.44
CA ARG A 219 11.06 -2.15 37.71
C ARG A 219 10.72 -2.00 39.21
N PRO A 220 11.38 -1.08 39.95
CA PRO A 220 11.17 -0.89 41.39
C PRO A 220 9.79 -0.31 41.74
#